data_AF-A0A925MUC4-F1
#
_entry.id   AF-A0A925MUC4-F1
#
_cell.length_a   1.000
_cell.length_b   1.000
_cell.length_c   1.000
_cell.angle_alpha   90.00
_cell.angle_beta   90.00
_cell.angle_gamma   90.00
#
_symmetry.space_group_name_H-M   'P 1'
#
loop_
_entity.id
_entity.type
_entity.pdbx_description
1 polymer ?
#
loop_
_entity_poly.entity_id
_entity_poly.type
_entity_poly.pdbx_seq_one_letter_code
_entity_poly.pdbx_strand_id
1 'polypeptide(L)'
;MSVLNRHNPQTGRGAVSNPQGRYESTRGEAADDGWGILDEPLPPLQTTMQVDVTRSIIARNKSPDISFSQSINPYRGCEHGCIYCFARPTHAYFNLSSGLDFETRLFYKPDAAKLLKEELAAKNYVCSPIALGTNTDPYQPVEREYRVTRQILETLSACNHPATIVTKGAAIIERDVELLADMASRKLMAVFISITTLDKNLK
;
A
#
# COMPACT_ATOMS: atom_id res chain seq x y z
N MET A 1 30.32 -9.14 25.15
CA MET A 1 30.50 -9.14 23.68
C MET A 1 29.37 -9.94 23.04
N SER A 2 28.23 -9.29 22.82
CA SER A 2 27.14 -9.79 21.98
C SER A 2 26.50 -8.55 21.39
N VAL A 3 26.83 -8.25 20.13
CA VAL A 3 26.14 -7.21 19.37
C VAL A 3 24.73 -7.74 19.18
N LEU A 4 23.80 -7.32 20.06
CA LEU A 4 22.43 -7.80 20.10
C LEU A 4 21.77 -7.54 18.76
N ASN A 5 21.67 -8.62 17.99
CA ASN A 5 21.02 -8.68 16.70
C ASN A 5 19.53 -8.44 16.93
N ARG A 6 19.07 -7.18 16.83
CA ARG A 6 17.65 -6.78 16.89
C ARG A 6 16.86 -7.23 15.64
N HIS A 7 17.20 -8.39 15.09
CA HIS A 7 16.63 -8.98 13.88
C HIS A 7 15.57 -10.05 14.21
N ASN A 8 14.96 -9.97 15.41
CA ASN A 8 13.95 -10.94 15.78
C ASN A 8 12.65 -10.67 15.00
N PRO A 9 12.03 -11.72 14.41
CA PRO A 9 10.74 -11.60 13.76
C PRO A 9 9.70 -11.01 14.72
N GLN A 10 9.06 -9.91 14.31
CA GLN A 10 7.94 -9.34 15.05
C GLN A 10 6.63 -9.94 14.54
N THR A 11 5.75 -10.33 15.45
CA THR A 11 4.44 -10.87 15.08
C THR A 11 3.65 -9.85 14.27
N GLY A 12 3.15 -10.26 13.09
CA GLY A 12 2.39 -9.40 12.19
C GLY A 12 3.24 -8.50 11.28
N ARG A 13 4.56 -8.67 11.30
CA ARG A 13 5.52 -7.92 10.48
C ARG A 13 6.29 -8.89 9.59
N GLY A 14 6.48 -8.55 8.32
CA GLY A 14 7.20 -9.42 7.40
C GLY A 14 8.67 -9.06 7.26
N ALA A 15 9.04 -7.79 7.46
CA ALA A 15 10.44 -7.41 7.55
C ALA A 15 11.02 -7.75 8.92
N VAL A 16 12.20 -8.39 8.94
CA VAL A 16 12.96 -8.67 10.17
C VAL A 16 14.02 -7.60 10.47
N SER A 17 14.21 -6.64 9.57
CA SER A 17 15.21 -5.59 9.67
C SER A 17 14.66 -4.25 9.17
N ASN A 18 15.19 -3.14 9.68
CA ASN A 18 14.89 -1.78 9.21
C ASN A 18 16.18 -1.11 8.70
N PRO A 19 16.71 -1.51 7.53
CA PRO A 19 17.91 -0.87 6.98
C PRO A 19 17.63 0.61 6.71
N GLN A 20 18.64 1.45 6.80
CA GLN A 20 18.45 2.87 6.56
C GLN A 20 17.99 3.18 5.13
N GLY A 21 17.27 4.29 4.95
CA GLY A 21 16.81 4.76 3.65
C GLY A 21 17.97 4.98 2.68
N ARG A 22 17.80 4.52 1.44
CA ARG A 22 18.85 4.53 0.39
C ARG A 22 19.47 5.91 0.15
N TYR A 23 18.69 6.97 0.32
CA TYR A 23 19.07 8.35 -0.01
C TYR A 23 19.33 9.22 1.22
N GLU A 24 19.37 8.63 2.42
CA GLU A 24 19.73 9.37 3.64
C GLU A 24 21.22 9.75 3.64
N SER A 25 21.53 10.98 4.08
CA SER A 25 22.89 11.51 4.11
C SER A 25 23.65 11.23 5.41
N THR A 26 22.95 10.84 6.47
CA THR A 26 23.50 10.53 7.78
C THR A 26 23.10 9.13 8.18
N ARG A 27 23.91 8.44 9.01
CA ARG A 27 23.61 7.11 9.56
C ARG A 27 23.66 7.11 11.07
N GLY A 28 22.57 6.66 11.68
CA GLY A 28 22.51 6.37 13.12
C GLY A 28 22.75 4.89 13.37
N GLU A 29 23.56 4.57 14.38
CA GLU A 29 23.69 3.22 14.91
C GLU A 29 23.34 3.25 16.40
N ALA A 30 22.57 2.26 16.85
CA ALA A 30 22.29 2.10 18.27
C ALA A 30 23.60 1.73 18.97
N ALA A 31 24.00 2.56 19.94
CA ALA A 31 25.17 2.33 20.78
C ALA A 31 24.72 2.20 22.22
N ASP A 32 25.36 1.28 22.96
CA ASP A 32 25.15 1.17 24.40
C ASP A 32 25.84 2.36 25.06
N ASP A 33 25.03 3.21 25.71
CA ASP A 33 25.48 4.37 26.45
C ASP A 33 25.71 4.06 27.94
N GLY A 34 25.57 2.79 28.35
CA GLY A 34 25.76 2.32 29.72
C GLY A 34 24.52 2.48 30.60
N TRP A 35 23.40 2.97 30.06
CA TRP A 35 22.14 3.15 30.80
C TRP A 35 21.22 1.93 30.74
N GLY A 36 21.64 0.84 30.06
CA GLY A 36 20.90 -0.42 30.00
C GLY A 36 19.60 -0.38 29.18
N ILE A 37 19.31 0.74 28.52
CA ILE A 37 18.10 0.95 27.70
C ILE A 37 18.04 -0.04 26.52
N LEU A 38 19.21 -0.53 26.07
CA LEU A 38 19.26 -1.49 24.98
C LEU A 38 18.71 -2.87 25.33
N ASP A 39 18.66 -3.20 26.62
CA ASP A 39 18.18 -4.47 27.16
C ASP A 39 16.67 -4.47 27.46
N GLU A 40 16.04 -3.29 27.44
CA GLU A 40 14.59 -3.17 27.66
C GLU A 40 13.78 -3.63 26.42
N PRO A 41 12.67 -4.37 26.63
CA PRO A 41 11.81 -4.78 25.52
C PRO A 41 11.12 -3.56 24.90
N LEU A 42 11.31 -3.38 23.59
CA LEU A 42 10.63 -2.31 22.86
C LEU A 42 9.11 -2.54 22.80
N PRO A 43 8.31 -1.47 22.84
CA PRO A 43 6.88 -1.60 22.62
C PRO A 43 6.59 -2.13 21.20
N PRO A 44 5.43 -2.78 20.98
CA PRO A 44 5.03 -3.25 19.65
C PRO A 44 4.98 -2.10 18.65
N LEU A 45 5.60 -2.30 17.48
CA LEU A 45 5.60 -1.30 16.41
C LEU A 45 4.19 -1.03 15.91
N GLN A 46 3.75 0.21 16.07
CA GLN A 46 2.45 0.69 15.59
C GLN A 46 2.54 1.16 14.14
N THR A 47 1.49 0.89 13.38
CA THR A 47 1.33 1.51 12.06
C THR A 47 0.93 2.98 12.25
N THR A 48 1.61 3.88 11.54
CA THR A 48 1.35 5.32 11.52
C THR A 48 0.94 5.74 10.13
N MET A 49 0.03 6.71 10.06
CA MET A 49 -0.53 7.21 8.81
C MET A 49 -0.18 8.68 8.63
N GLN A 50 0.30 9.02 7.44
CA GLN A 50 0.61 10.39 7.04
C GLN A 50 -0.22 10.79 5.82
N VAL A 51 -0.48 12.09 5.70
CA VAL A 51 -1.22 12.63 4.56
C VAL A 51 -0.30 12.71 3.34
N ASP A 52 -0.71 12.08 2.23
CA ASP A 52 -0.12 12.27 0.92
C ASP A 52 -0.69 13.55 0.26
N VAL A 53 0.12 14.60 0.22
CA VAL A 53 -0.22 15.93 -0.33
C VAL A 53 -0.05 16.04 -1.85
N THR A 54 0.25 14.95 -2.56
CA THR A 54 0.37 14.97 -4.03
C THR A 54 -0.92 15.49 -4.69
N ARG A 55 -0.83 16.04 -5.90
CA ARG A 55 -1.99 16.61 -6.61
C ARG A 55 -2.49 15.77 -7.79
N SER A 56 -1.82 14.66 -8.09
CA SER A 56 -2.26 13.68 -9.09
C SER A 56 -2.74 12.40 -8.41
N ILE A 57 -3.64 11.68 -9.06
CA ILE A 57 -4.17 10.39 -8.56
C ILE A 57 -3.90 9.25 -9.54
N ILE A 58 -3.97 9.47 -10.86
CA ILE A 58 -3.67 8.44 -11.86
C ILE A 58 -2.18 8.41 -12.20
N ALA A 59 -1.52 7.31 -11.86
CA ALA A 59 -0.19 7.00 -12.36
C ALA A 59 -0.28 6.37 -13.76
N ARG A 60 0.61 6.78 -14.67
CA ARG A 60 0.64 6.31 -16.06
C ARG A 60 1.96 5.64 -16.39
N ASN A 61 1.92 4.62 -17.24
CA ASN A 61 3.10 3.94 -17.74
C ASN A 61 2.95 3.62 -19.25
N LYS A 62 4.08 3.28 -19.90
CA LYS A 62 4.17 2.85 -21.30
C LYS A 62 4.92 1.52 -21.43
N SER A 63 4.97 0.72 -20.36
CA SER A 63 5.73 -0.53 -20.39
C SER A 63 5.01 -1.53 -21.30
N PRO A 64 5.73 -2.21 -22.21
CA PRO A 64 5.15 -3.25 -23.05
C PRO A 64 4.86 -4.54 -22.27
N ASP A 65 5.39 -4.67 -21.04
CA ASP A 65 5.36 -5.89 -20.24
C ASP A 65 4.10 -6.00 -19.34
N ILE A 66 3.34 -4.91 -19.22
CA ILE A 66 2.12 -4.87 -18.39
C ILE A 66 0.90 -4.46 -19.22
N SER A 67 -0.22 -5.11 -18.95
CA SER A 67 -1.45 -4.97 -19.74
C SER A 67 -2.28 -3.72 -19.42
N PHE A 68 -1.81 -2.85 -18.54
CA PHE A 68 -2.51 -1.63 -18.13
C PHE A 68 -1.60 -0.41 -18.29
N SER A 69 -2.17 0.71 -18.71
CA SER A 69 -1.45 1.98 -18.85
C SER A 69 -1.74 2.97 -17.71
N GLN A 70 -2.84 2.77 -16.98
CA GLN A 70 -3.29 3.64 -15.88
C GLN A 70 -3.45 2.83 -14.60
N SER A 71 -3.02 3.39 -13.47
CA SER A 71 -3.19 2.76 -12.16
C SER A 71 -3.40 3.78 -11.06
N ILE A 72 -4.05 3.34 -9.98
CA ILE A 72 -4.22 4.12 -8.76
C ILE A 72 -3.80 3.25 -7.58
N ASN A 73 -2.94 3.81 -6.73
CA ASN A 73 -2.57 3.22 -5.45
C ASN A 73 -3.14 4.12 -4.34
N PRO A 74 -4.22 3.70 -3.64
CA PRO A 74 -4.89 4.53 -2.62
C PRO A 74 -3.98 4.89 -1.44
N TYR A 75 -2.99 4.03 -1.20
CA TYR A 75 -2.04 4.13 -0.10
C TYR A 75 -0.60 4.04 -0.61
N ARG A 76 0.37 4.55 0.17
CA ARG A 76 1.79 4.22 0.01
C ARG A 76 2.26 3.43 1.22
N GLY A 77 2.93 2.32 0.98
CA GLY A 77 3.17 1.30 2.00
C GLY A 77 2.01 0.31 2.12
N CYS A 78 2.25 -0.81 2.78
CA CYS A 78 1.27 -1.88 2.87
C CYS A 78 1.40 -2.67 4.18
N GLU A 79 0.35 -2.68 5.00
CA GLU A 79 0.33 -3.42 6.27
C GLU A 79 0.35 -4.94 6.11
N HIS A 80 0.06 -5.46 4.92
CA HIS A 80 0.26 -6.89 4.64
C HIS A 80 1.72 -7.31 4.82
N GLY A 81 2.66 -6.36 4.73
CA GLY A 81 4.06 -6.57 5.11
C GLY A 81 4.78 -7.68 4.35
N CYS A 82 4.31 -8.12 3.17
CA CYS A 82 4.91 -9.27 2.50
C CYS A 82 6.42 -9.06 2.26
N ILE A 83 7.26 -9.94 2.78
CA ILE A 83 8.72 -9.76 2.72
C ILE A 83 9.25 -9.72 1.29
N TYR A 84 8.63 -10.49 0.40
CA TYR A 84 8.94 -10.58 -1.03
C TYR A 84 8.30 -9.45 -1.87
N CYS A 85 7.69 -8.44 -1.24
CA CYS A 85 6.98 -7.39 -1.98
C CYS A 85 7.94 -6.51 -2.78
N PHE A 86 7.78 -6.51 -4.11
CA PHE A 86 8.61 -5.71 -5.01
C PHE A 86 8.45 -4.19 -4.80
N ALA A 87 7.39 -3.73 -4.14
CA ALA A 87 7.10 -2.33 -3.90
C ALA A 87 7.90 -1.73 -2.73
N ARG A 88 8.53 -2.55 -1.89
CA ARG A 88 9.32 -2.11 -0.72
C ARG A 88 10.35 -1.02 -1.04
N PRO A 89 11.11 -1.09 -2.15
CA PRO A 89 12.06 -0.04 -2.52
C PRO A 89 11.43 1.33 -2.75
N THR A 90 10.12 1.43 -2.99
CA THR A 90 9.46 2.73 -3.19
C THR A 90 9.50 3.62 -1.95
N HIS A 91 9.60 3.04 -0.75
CA HIS A 91 9.75 3.80 0.49
C HIS A 91 11.07 4.56 0.59
N ALA A 92 12.11 4.10 -0.11
CA ALA A 92 13.39 4.77 -0.11
C ALA A 92 13.29 6.21 -0.65
N TYR A 93 12.37 6.49 -1.59
CA TYR A 93 12.14 7.84 -2.12
C TYR A 93 11.53 8.82 -1.10
N PHE A 94 11.06 8.32 0.04
CA PHE A 94 10.57 9.13 1.16
C PHE A 94 11.61 9.26 2.29
N ASN A 95 12.86 8.86 2.05
CA ASN A 95 13.89 8.68 3.09
C ASN A 95 13.39 7.77 4.21
N LEU A 96 12.67 6.71 3.83
CA LEU A 96 12.21 5.67 4.72
C LEU A 96 12.87 4.35 4.38
N SER A 97 12.98 3.47 5.37
CA SER A 97 13.45 2.11 5.16
C SER A 97 12.52 1.34 4.22
N SER A 98 13.11 0.51 3.36
CA SER A 98 12.37 -0.53 2.61
C SER A 98 12.00 -1.75 3.47
N GLY A 99 12.47 -1.79 4.74
CA GLY A 99 12.17 -2.81 5.73
C GLY A 99 10.87 -2.54 6.48
N LEU A 100 10.97 -2.33 7.80
CA LEU A 100 9.81 -2.14 8.67
C LEU A 100 9.05 -0.84 8.39
N ASP A 101 9.69 0.22 7.91
CA ASP A 101 8.98 1.47 7.60
C ASP A 101 7.95 1.29 6.46
N PHE A 102 8.18 0.37 5.51
CA PHE A 102 7.21 0.08 4.43
C PHE A 102 5.84 -0.39 4.93
N GLU A 103 5.82 -1.10 6.05
CA GLU A 103 4.63 -1.70 6.64
C GLU A 103 4.17 -1.03 7.94
N THR A 104 4.92 -0.02 8.43
CA THR A 104 4.58 0.74 9.65
C THR A 104 4.44 2.24 9.43
N ARG A 105 4.98 2.81 8.34
CA ARG A 105 4.88 4.24 8.03
C ARG A 105 4.20 4.40 6.67
N LEU A 106 2.88 4.51 6.73
CA LEU A 106 2.03 4.52 5.54
C LEU A 106 1.55 5.93 5.23
N PHE A 107 1.15 6.12 3.99
CA PHE A 107 0.55 7.36 3.52
C PHE A 107 -0.80 7.05 2.89
N TYR A 108 -1.75 7.97 3.08
CA TYR A 108 -3.06 7.91 2.44
C TYR A 108 -3.39 9.26 1.81
N LYS A 109 -4.28 9.22 0.83
CA LYS A 109 -4.65 10.38 0.05
C LYS A 109 -6.09 10.81 0.36
N PRO A 110 -6.31 11.81 1.24
CA PRO A 110 -7.66 12.16 1.68
C PRO A 110 -8.53 12.70 0.54
N ASP A 111 -7.94 13.43 -0.41
CA ASP A 111 -8.65 14.03 -1.54
C ASP A 111 -8.75 13.11 -2.76
N ALA A 112 -8.58 11.79 -2.62
CA ALA A 112 -8.48 10.86 -3.75
C ALA A 112 -9.68 10.94 -4.71
N ALA A 113 -10.91 10.92 -4.18
CA ALA A 113 -12.12 11.00 -5.02
C ALA A 113 -12.26 12.35 -5.72
N LYS A 114 -11.94 13.46 -5.04
CA LYS A 114 -11.97 14.80 -5.63
C LYS A 114 -11.00 14.89 -6.81
N LEU A 115 -9.74 14.51 -6.58
CA LEU A 115 -8.70 14.54 -7.61
C LEU A 115 -9.04 13.61 -8.78
N LEU A 116 -9.64 12.46 -8.50
CA LEU A 116 -10.06 11.53 -9.55
C LEU A 116 -11.19 12.12 -10.40
N LYS A 117 -12.20 12.70 -9.77
CA LYS A 117 -13.30 13.35 -10.49
C LYS A 117 -12.80 14.49 -11.38
N GLU A 118 -11.89 15.31 -10.88
CA GLU A 118 -11.26 16.39 -11.65
C GLU A 118 -10.47 15.84 -12.84
N GLU A 119 -9.68 14.77 -12.63
CA GLU A 119 -8.86 14.17 -13.69
C GLU A 119 -9.69 13.47 -14.77
N LEU A 120 -10.76 12.76 -14.39
CA LEU A 120 -11.69 12.12 -15.34
C LEU A 120 -12.52 13.14 -16.15
N ALA A 121 -12.76 14.33 -15.61
CA ALA A 121 -13.51 15.40 -16.27
C ALA A 121 -12.64 16.24 -17.24
N ALA A 122 -11.34 16.02 -17.29
CA ALA A 122 -10.44 16.78 -18.15
C ALA A 122 -10.75 16.54 -19.63
N LYS A 123 -10.73 17.61 -20.44
CA LYS A 123 -11.08 17.55 -21.89
C LYS A 123 -10.22 16.58 -22.70
N ASN A 124 -8.99 16.35 -22.26
CA ASN A 124 -8.03 15.46 -22.90
C ASN A 124 -7.92 14.09 -22.21
N TYR A 125 -8.81 13.79 -21.26
CA TYR A 125 -8.83 12.48 -20.61
C TYR A 125 -9.26 11.41 -21.61
N VAL A 126 -8.49 10.34 -21.70
CA VAL A 126 -8.81 9.16 -22.51
C VAL A 126 -9.07 8.01 -21.55
N CYS A 127 -10.30 7.49 -21.60
CA CYS A 127 -10.72 6.37 -20.79
C CYS A 127 -9.91 5.12 -21.13
N SER A 128 -9.37 4.47 -20.10
CA SER A 128 -8.69 3.18 -20.18
C SER A 128 -8.82 2.50 -18.82
N PRO A 129 -8.98 1.16 -18.73
CA PRO A 129 -9.12 0.47 -17.46
C PRO A 129 -8.04 0.88 -16.45
N ILE A 130 -8.47 1.31 -15.26
CA ILE A 130 -7.57 1.70 -14.17
C ILE A 130 -7.28 0.49 -13.30
N ALA A 131 -6.01 0.14 -13.15
CA ALA A 131 -5.59 -0.93 -12.25
C ALA A 131 -5.39 -0.40 -10.81
N LEU A 132 -6.10 -0.98 -9.85
CA LEU A 132 -5.88 -0.79 -8.42
C LEU A 132 -5.12 -1.99 -7.85
N GLY A 133 -4.27 -1.76 -6.86
CA GLY A 133 -3.49 -2.85 -6.26
C GLY A 133 -2.21 -3.20 -6.99
N THR A 134 -1.66 -2.26 -7.77
CA THR A 134 -0.46 -2.50 -8.57
C THR A 134 0.80 -2.44 -7.72
N ASN A 135 0.92 -1.46 -6.82
CA ASN A 135 2.10 -1.27 -5.96
C ASN A 135 1.79 -1.52 -4.48
N THR A 136 0.61 -1.11 -4.03
CA THR A 136 0.15 -1.29 -2.64
C THR A 136 -1.27 -1.81 -2.63
N ASP A 137 -1.64 -2.53 -1.58
CA ASP A 137 -2.95 -3.17 -1.53
C ASP A 137 -4.07 -2.16 -1.21
N PRO A 138 -5.16 -2.12 -2.01
CA PRO A 138 -6.25 -1.18 -1.80
C PRO A 138 -7.16 -1.59 -0.62
N TYR A 139 -7.14 -2.85 -0.22
CA TYR A 139 -7.98 -3.42 0.85
C TYR A 139 -7.15 -3.92 2.04
N GLN A 140 -5.97 -3.32 2.27
CA GLN A 140 -5.18 -3.53 3.48
C GLN A 140 -5.92 -3.07 4.76
N PRO A 141 -5.53 -3.54 5.96
CA PRO A 141 -6.25 -3.27 7.20
C PRO A 141 -6.64 -1.80 7.47
N VAL A 142 -5.78 -0.81 7.17
CA VAL A 142 -6.11 0.63 7.29
C VAL A 142 -7.32 1.07 6.45
N GLU A 143 -7.70 0.36 5.40
CA GLU A 143 -8.90 0.65 4.60
C GLU A 143 -10.21 0.51 5.41
N ARG A 144 -10.19 -0.18 6.57
CA ARG A 144 -11.33 -0.20 7.50
C ARG A 144 -11.69 1.20 7.99
N GLU A 145 -10.68 2.04 8.23
CA GLU A 145 -10.85 3.38 8.81
C GLU A 145 -10.90 4.44 7.72
N TYR A 146 -9.92 4.47 6.82
CA TYR A 146 -9.75 5.59 5.88
C TYR A 146 -10.67 5.55 4.67
N ARG A 147 -11.12 4.36 4.27
CA ARG A 147 -12.09 4.15 3.18
C ARG A 147 -11.71 4.84 1.85
N VAL A 148 -10.42 5.01 1.57
CA VAL A 148 -9.94 5.72 0.36
C VAL A 148 -10.29 4.92 -0.88
N THR A 149 -10.11 3.60 -0.84
CA THR A 149 -10.49 2.71 -1.94
C THR A 149 -11.98 2.79 -2.22
N ARG A 150 -12.82 2.80 -1.16
CA ARG A 150 -14.27 2.98 -1.31
C ARG A 150 -14.62 4.24 -2.08
N GLN A 151 -14.05 5.38 -1.69
CA GLN A 151 -14.33 6.67 -2.34
C GLN A 151 -13.90 6.69 -3.82
N ILE A 152 -12.77 6.04 -4.14
CA ILE A 152 -12.31 5.86 -5.52
C ILE A 152 -13.32 5.03 -6.31
N LEU A 153 -13.76 3.89 -5.77
CA LEU A 153 -14.71 3.00 -6.45
C LEU A 153 -16.07 3.64 -6.68
N GLU A 154 -16.58 4.40 -5.72
CA GLU A 154 -17.82 5.18 -5.88
C GLU A 154 -17.71 6.19 -7.01
N THR A 155 -16.55 6.87 -7.11
CA THR A 155 -16.27 7.82 -8.20
C THR A 155 -16.20 7.11 -9.55
N LEU A 156 -15.50 5.98 -9.65
CA LEU A 156 -15.39 5.20 -10.88
C LEU A 156 -16.76 4.64 -11.32
N SER A 157 -17.53 4.12 -10.37
CA SER A 157 -18.88 3.60 -10.59
C SER A 157 -19.82 4.69 -11.14
N ALA A 158 -19.80 5.89 -10.54
CA ALA A 158 -20.60 7.03 -10.98
C ALA A 158 -20.22 7.52 -12.39
N CYS A 159 -18.95 7.38 -12.78
CA CYS A 159 -18.45 7.74 -14.10
C CYS A 159 -18.56 6.61 -15.14
N ASN A 160 -19.13 5.45 -14.79
CA ASN A 160 -19.10 4.22 -15.62
C ASN A 160 -17.67 3.87 -16.09
N HIS A 161 -16.67 4.11 -15.25
CA HIS A 161 -15.28 3.97 -15.60
C HIS A 161 -14.79 2.55 -15.30
N PRO A 162 -14.15 1.85 -16.26
CA PRO A 162 -13.65 0.51 -16.04
C PRO A 162 -12.44 0.51 -15.10
N ALA A 163 -12.33 -0.53 -14.27
CA ALA A 163 -11.21 -0.74 -13.37
C ALA A 163 -10.99 -2.22 -13.06
N THR A 164 -9.79 -2.54 -12.61
CA THR A 164 -9.43 -3.84 -12.07
C THR A 164 -8.85 -3.70 -10.67
N ILE A 165 -9.00 -4.72 -9.83
CA ILE A 165 -8.46 -4.73 -8.48
C ILE A 165 -7.62 -5.98 -8.30
N VAL A 166 -6.40 -5.82 -7.80
CA VAL A 166 -5.61 -6.92 -7.24
C VAL A 166 -5.50 -6.72 -5.73
N THR A 167 -5.83 -7.74 -4.93
CA THR A 167 -5.75 -7.61 -3.46
C THR A 167 -5.50 -8.93 -2.73
N LYS A 168 -4.95 -8.83 -1.52
CA LYS A 168 -4.85 -9.87 -0.48
C LYS A 168 -5.85 -9.64 0.66
N GLY A 169 -6.52 -8.48 0.70
CA GLY A 169 -7.42 -8.04 1.75
C GLY A 169 -8.80 -8.68 1.72
N ALA A 170 -8.86 -10.02 1.76
CA ALA A 170 -10.10 -10.79 1.61
C ALA A 170 -11.20 -10.39 2.61
N ALA A 171 -10.84 -10.07 3.86
CA ALA A 171 -11.81 -9.67 4.87
C ALA A 171 -12.38 -8.25 4.68
N ILE A 172 -11.65 -7.34 4.02
CA ILE A 172 -12.10 -5.94 3.84
C ILE A 172 -12.91 -5.79 2.57
N ILE A 173 -12.52 -6.48 1.50
CA ILE A 173 -13.17 -6.35 0.19
C ILE A 173 -14.66 -6.73 0.23
N GLU A 174 -15.06 -7.66 1.10
CA GLU A 174 -16.47 -8.05 1.30
C GLU A 174 -17.39 -6.87 1.63
N ARG A 175 -16.89 -5.83 2.33
CA ARG A 175 -17.65 -4.60 2.63
C ARG A 175 -18.20 -3.94 1.37
N ASP A 176 -17.47 -4.04 0.26
CA ASP A 176 -17.78 -3.35 -0.99
C ASP A 176 -18.37 -4.28 -2.05
N VAL A 177 -18.73 -5.53 -1.69
CA VAL A 177 -19.20 -6.56 -2.63
C VAL A 177 -20.37 -6.10 -3.49
N GLU A 178 -21.35 -5.39 -2.93
CA GLU A 178 -22.51 -4.89 -3.67
C GLU A 178 -22.12 -3.85 -4.74
N LEU A 179 -21.20 -2.95 -4.39
CA LEU A 179 -20.69 -1.94 -5.33
C LEU A 179 -19.88 -2.61 -6.45
N LEU A 180 -19.03 -3.57 -6.09
CA LEU A 180 -18.22 -4.33 -7.04
C LEU A 180 -19.09 -5.18 -7.96
N ALA A 181 -20.13 -5.83 -7.43
CA ALA A 181 -21.09 -6.62 -8.18
C ALA A 181 -21.90 -5.78 -9.17
N ASP A 182 -22.36 -4.59 -8.75
CA ASP A 182 -23.02 -3.65 -9.64
C ASP A 182 -22.11 -3.20 -10.80
N MET A 183 -20.86 -2.82 -10.51
CA MET A 183 -19.89 -2.48 -11.56
C MET A 183 -19.57 -3.68 -12.46
N ALA A 184 -19.46 -4.89 -11.91
CA ALA A 184 -19.22 -6.11 -12.66
C ALA A 184 -20.40 -6.46 -13.58
N SER A 185 -21.64 -6.24 -13.14
CA SER A 185 -22.85 -6.45 -13.96
C SER A 185 -22.85 -5.56 -15.21
N ARG A 186 -22.25 -4.36 -15.10
CA ARG A 186 -22.02 -3.41 -16.19
C ARG A 186 -20.75 -3.69 -16.99
N LYS A 187 -20.03 -4.79 -16.69
CA LYS A 187 -18.73 -5.16 -17.30
C LYS A 187 -17.62 -4.13 -17.08
N LEU A 188 -17.66 -3.41 -15.95
CA LEU A 188 -16.69 -2.37 -15.61
C LEU A 188 -15.66 -2.82 -14.57
N MET A 189 -15.87 -3.94 -13.88
CA MET A 189 -15.01 -4.37 -12.78
C MET A 189 -14.57 -5.82 -12.91
N ALA A 190 -13.29 -6.07 -12.66
CA ALA A 190 -12.73 -7.39 -12.44
C ALA A 190 -11.84 -7.39 -11.18
N VAL A 191 -12.03 -8.38 -10.32
CA VAL A 191 -11.28 -8.52 -9.06
C VAL A 191 -10.41 -9.77 -9.11
N PHE A 192 -9.16 -9.61 -8.73
CA PHE A 192 -8.15 -10.65 -8.65
C PHE A 192 -7.68 -10.77 -7.19
N ILE A 193 -7.76 -11.98 -6.64
CA ILE A 193 -7.31 -12.25 -5.26
C ILE A 193 -5.95 -12.93 -5.30
N SER A 194 -4.98 -12.37 -4.59
CA SER A 194 -3.65 -12.94 -4.45
C SER A 194 -3.62 -13.96 -3.31
N ILE A 195 -3.42 -15.23 -3.65
CA ILE A 195 -3.26 -16.32 -2.69
C ILE A 195 -1.81 -16.81 -2.76
N THR A 196 -1.04 -16.57 -1.71
CA THR A 196 0.38 -16.94 -1.66
C THR A 196 0.57 -18.46 -1.51
N THR A 197 -0.20 -19.05 -0.62
CA THR A 197 -0.09 -20.45 -0.20
C THR A 197 -1.41 -20.91 0.41
N LEU A 198 -1.71 -22.20 0.32
CA LEU A 198 -2.84 -22.83 1.04
C LEU A 198 -2.40 -23.41 2.40
N ASP A 199 -1.09 -23.43 2.68
CA ASP A 199 -0.56 -23.88 3.96
C ASP A 199 -0.66 -22.77 5.01
N LYS A 200 -1.55 -22.97 5.99
CA LYS A 200 -1.75 -22.06 7.12
C LYS A 200 -0.52 -21.85 8.01
N ASN A 201 0.49 -22.71 7.91
CA ASN A 201 1.73 -22.60 8.69
C ASN A 201 2.77 -21.70 8.02
N LEU A 202 2.61 -21.39 6.73
CA LEU A 202 3.49 -20.50 5.99
C LEU A 202 2.91 -19.08 6.04
N LYS A 203 3.63 -18.16 6.68
CA LYS A 203 3.29 -16.73 6.76
C LYS A 203 4.10 -15.92 5.75
#